data_AF-A0A7S2YGU1-F1
#
_entry.id   AF-A0A7S2YGU1-F1
#
_cell.length_a   1.000
_cell.length_b   1.000
_cell.length_c   1.000
_cell.angle_alpha   90.00
_cell.angle_beta   90.00
_cell.angle_gamma   90.00
#
_symmetry.space_group_name_H-M   'P 1'
#
loop_
_entity.id
_entity.type
_entity.pdbx_description
1 polymer ?
#
loop_
_entity_poly.entity_id
_entity_poly.type
_entity_poly.pdbx_seq_one_letter_code
_entity_poly.pdbx_strand_id
1 'polypeptide(L)'
;ENRAGDLVLELFALRDIELGEELFLDYGVEWENAWNHHVHNWEPSEGSDAYVYPEEMPTNDVLRTVEEQKQNEYPTNLAMVCETKNWERSEGTIRRWQKPKNQWPEGVAYCHILGRERKKKSRRSGSDDEYVYKVALQFDYTDPTFGPDTPMESMYIDTTVPRSAISWIDKPLASDMHLRNAFRHPIVMPDELVPDIWLRGSAANDLVYDNPEVESSTNETDRSVVGEEDSKRLEGEDETGTE
;
A
#
# COMPACT_ATOMS: atom_id res chain seq x y z
N GLU A 1 -2.25 -11.14 41.26
CA GLU A 1 -2.61 -10.51 39.97
C GLU A 1 -1.35 -9.90 39.38
N ASN A 2 -0.70 -10.58 38.42
CA ASN A 2 0.43 -9.99 37.70
C ASN A 2 -0.13 -9.15 36.57
N ARG A 3 -0.08 -7.82 36.73
CA ARG A 3 -0.30 -6.91 35.59
C ARG A 3 0.92 -7.03 34.69
N ALA A 4 0.71 -7.40 33.43
CA ALA A 4 1.73 -7.22 32.40
C ALA A 4 2.20 -5.77 32.45
N GLY A 5 3.50 -5.54 32.52
CA GLY A 5 4.06 -4.19 32.45
C GLY A 5 3.91 -3.67 31.02
N ASP A 6 3.35 -2.48 30.86
CA ASP A 6 3.35 -1.79 29.57
C ASP A 6 4.75 -1.23 29.28
N LEU A 7 5.19 -1.29 28.02
CA LEU A 7 6.40 -0.62 27.57
C LEU A 7 6.08 0.86 27.31
N VAL A 8 6.74 1.74 28.04
CA VAL A 8 6.68 3.19 27.84
C VAL A 8 8.08 3.68 27.51
N LEU A 9 8.21 4.43 26.42
CA LEU A 9 9.41 5.16 26.06
C LEU A 9 9.20 6.64 26.40
N GLU A 10 10.06 7.18 27.27
CA GLU A 10 10.06 8.61 27.61
C GLU A 10 11.26 9.29 26.94
N LEU A 11 11.01 10.43 26.30
CA LEU A 11 12.04 11.26 25.68
C LEU A 11 12.31 12.47 26.58
N PHE A 12 13.59 12.68 26.92
CA PHE A 12 14.02 13.80 27.74
C PHE A 12 14.95 14.71 26.94
N ALA A 13 14.76 16.02 27.09
CA ALA A 13 15.68 17.00 26.53
C ALA A 13 16.99 16.99 27.33
N LEU A 14 18.13 16.92 26.65
CA LEU A 14 19.45 16.98 27.27
C LEU A 14 19.95 18.42 27.52
N ARG A 15 19.19 19.41 27.03
CA ARG A 15 19.43 20.85 27.14
C ARG A 15 18.15 21.63 26.86
N ASP A 16 18.17 22.94 27.10
CA ASP A 16 17.10 23.84 26.68
C ASP A 16 16.94 23.84 25.14
N ILE A 17 15.69 23.98 24.67
CA ILE A 17 15.29 23.93 23.25
C ILE A 17 14.60 25.25 22.90
N GLU A 18 15.06 25.90 21.83
CA GLU A 18 14.53 27.19 21.37
C GLU A 18 13.29 27.04 20.47
N LEU A 19 12.51 28.11 20.34
CA LEU A 19 11.32 28.11 19.48
C LEU A 19 11.72 27.95 18.01
N GLY A 20 11.19 26.91 17.36
CA GLY A 20 11.47 26.59 15.95
C GLY A 20 12.70 25.73 15.75
N GLU A 21 13.35 25.28 16.82
CA GLU A 21 14.48 24.36 16.75
C GLU A 21 14.02 22.94 16.37
N GLU A 22 14.78 22.29 15.49
CA GLU A 22 14.57 20.89 15.12
C GLU A 22 15.10 19.96 16.23
N LEU A 23 14.33 18.91 16.52
CA LEU A 23 14.70 17.91 17.51
C LEU A 23 15.43 16.75 16.84
N PHE A 24 16.58 16.39 17.38
CA PHE A 24 17.37 15.25 16.94
C PHE A 24 17.36 14.17 18.01
N LEU A 25 17.23 12.91 17.60
CA LEU A 25 17.32 11.73 18.45
C LEU A 25 18.51 10.88 17.99
N ASP A 26 19.35 10.47 18.93
CA ASP A 26 20.43 9.52 18.67
C ASP A 26 19.88 8.10 18.70
N TYR A 27 19.79 7.46 17.53
CA TYR A 27 19.34 6.07 17.39
C TYR A 27 20.45 5.04 17.66
N GLY A 28 21.65 5.50 18.02
CA GLY A 28 22.81 4.69 18.34
C GLY A 28 23.77 4.51 17.16
N VAL A 29 25.02 4.17 17.48
CA VAL A 29 26.12 4.02 16.51
C VAL A 29 25.86 2.97 15.44
N GLU A 30 25.13 1.90 15.77
CA GLU A 30 24.79 0.85 14.80
C GLU A 30 23.83 1.36 13.72
N TRP A 31 22.79 2.08 14.14
CA TRP A 31 21.85 2.70 13.22
C TRP A 31 22.54 3.74 12.33
N GLU A 32 23.38 4.59 12.94
CA GLU A 32 24.14 5.62 12.21
C GLU A 32 25.08 5.00 11.17
N ASN A 33 25.80 3.93 11.53
CA ASN A 33 26.65 3.20 10.59
C ASN A 33 25.84 2.58 9.44
N ALA A 34 24.68 1.98 9.75
CA ALA A 34 23.81 1.39 8.75
C ALA A 34 23.21 2.45 7.81
N TRP A 35 22.82 3.61 8.35
CA TRP A 35 22.34 4.74 7.58
C TRP A 35 23.42 5.29 6.64
N ASN A 36 24.63 5.53 7.17
CA ASN A 36 25.75 5.99 6.35
C ASN A 36 26.11 4.99 5.24
N HIS A 37 26.09 3.68 5.55
CA HIS A 37 26.27 2.65 4.54
C HIS A 37 25.15 2.66 3.50
N HIS A 38 23.90 2.81 3.92
CA HIS A 38 22.76 2.91 3.02
C HIS A 38 22.88 4.09 2.07
N VAL A 39 23.10 5.30 2.60
CA VAL A 39 23.26 6.53 1.80
C VAL A 39 24.41 6.40 0.80
N HIS A 40 25.53 5.79 1.20
CA HIS A 40 26.67 5.60 0.31
C HIS A 40 26.39 4.67 -0.87
N ASN A 41 25.55 3.64 -0.67
CA ASN A 41 25.26 2.62 -1.67
C ASN A 41 23.85 2.76 -2.28
N TRP A 42 23.14 3.84 -1.96
CA TRP A 42 21.77 4.02 -2.43
C TRP A 42 21.77 4.36 -3.92
N GLU A 43 20.93 3.64 -4.66
CA GLU A 43 20.65 3.90 -6.06
C GLU A 43 19.13 4.00 -6.23
N PRO A 44 18.62 4.94 -7.05
CA PRO A 44 17.19 5.04 -7.31
C PRO A 44 16.66 3.74 -7.93
N SER A 45 15.47 3.30 -7.51
CA SER A 45 14.79 2.18 -8.17
C SER A 45 14.44 2.56 -9.62
N GLU A 46 14.41 1.57 -10.51
CA GLU A 46 13.99 1.77 -11.90
C GLU A 46 12.58 2.39 -11.95
N GLY A 47 12.41 3.47 -12.71
CA GLY A 47 11.14 4.20 -12.84
C GLY A 47 10.79 5.12 -11.66
N SER A 48 11.69 5.32 -10.69
CA SER A 48 11.48 6.26 -9.58
C SER A 48 11.34 7.72 -10.04
N ASP A 49 11.88 8.07 -11.21
CA ASP A 49 11.70 9.37 -11.86
C ASP A 49 10.27 9.63 -12.32
N ALA A 50 9.47 8.57 -12.51
CA ALA A 50 8.07 8.65 -12.87
C ALA A 50 7.12 8.64 -11.65
N TYR A 51 7.65 8.51 -10.43
CA TYR A 51 6.85 8.56 -9.21
C TYR A 51 6.36 9.98 -8.95
N VAL A 52 5.07 10.11 -8.63
CA VAL A 52 4.43 11.41 -8.34
C VAL A 52 3.75 11.33 -6.98
N TYR A 53 4.05 12.26 -6.07
CA TYR A 53 3.42 12.24 -4.76
C TYR A 53 1.94 12.64 -4.85
N PRO A 54 1.03 12.01 -4.07
CA PRO A 54 -0.38 12.40 -4.04
C PRO A 54 -0.60 13.90 -3.77
N GLU A 55 0.26 14.54 -2.98
CA GLU A 55 0.21 15.96 -2.62
C GLU A 55 0.55 16.90 -3.78
N GLU A 56 1.31 16.43 -4.76
CA GLU A 56 1.68 17.19 -5.96
C GLU A 56 0.54 17.22 -6.98
N MET A 57 -0.44 16.33 -6.83
CA MET A 57 -1.57 16.27 -7.73
C MET A 57 -2.53 17.44 -7.53
N PRO A 58 -2.96 18.11 -8.61
CA PRO A 58 -3.81 19.28 -8.50
C PRO A 58 -5.19 18.94 -7.93
N THR A 59 -5.53 19.59 -6.81
CA THR A 59 -6.80 19.35 -6.10
C THR A 59 -8.01 20.02 -6.76
N ASN A 60 -7.79 21.04 -7.60
CA ASN A 60 -8.86 21.82 -8.22
C ASN A 60 -9.07 21.49 -9.70
N ASP A 61 -8.19 20.68 -10.30
CA ASP A 61 -8.27 20.35 -11.71
C ASP A 61 -9.42 19.40 -12.01
N VAL A 62 -9.87 19.48 -13.26
CA VAL A 62 -10.88 18.58 -13.81
C VAL A 62 -10.31 17.18 -13.92
N LEU A 63 -10.96 16.22 -13.25
CA LEU A 63 -10.51 14.82 -13.26
C LEU A 63 -10.86 14.14 -14.59
N ARG A 64 -9.92 13.37 -15.12
CA ARG A 64 -10.03 12.62 -16.37
C ARG A 64 -10.95 11.43 -16.22
N THR A 65 -11.82 11.19 -17.19
CA THR A 65 -12.66 9.99 -17.22
C THR A 65 -11.83 8.74 -17.54
N VAL A 66 -12.37 7.55 -17.28
CA VAL A 66 -11.72 6.27 -17.62
C VAL A 66 -11.39 6.20 -19.12
N GLU A 67 -12.25 6.73 -20.00
CA GLU A 67 -12.00 6.78 -21.44
C GLU A 67 -10.87 7.75 -21.80
N GLU A 68 -10.81 8.91 -21.17
CA GLU A 68 -9.72 9.89 -21.37
C GLU A 68 -8.38 9.33 -20.87
N GLN A 69 -8.41 8.52 -19.80
CA GLN A 69 -7.23 7.88 -19.24
C GLN A 69 -6.57 6.93 -20.23
N LYS A 70 -7.31 6.28 -21.13
CA LYS A 70 -6.73 5.39 -22.17
C LYS A 70 -5.74 6.09 -23.11
N GLN A 71 -5.85 7.41 -23.26
CA GLN A 71 -4.96 8.21 -24.12
C GLN A 71 -3.95 9.02 -23.32
N ASN A 72 -4.32 9.38 -22.09
CA ASN A 72 -3.49 10.16 -21.20
C ASN A 72 -3.71 9.61 -19.79
N GLU A 73 -2.82 8.73 -19.34
CA GLU A 73 -2.94 8.04 -18.06
C GLU A 73 -2.51 8.92 -16.88
N TYR A 74 -3.00 8.59 -15.68
CA TYR A 74 -2.41 9.12 -14.44
C TYR A 74 -1.11 8.38 -14.12
N PRO A 75 -0.22 8.98 -13.30
CA PRO A 75 0.95 8.27 -12.79
C PRO A 75 0.58 6.91 -12.23
N THR A 76 1.35 5.89 -12.57
CA THR A 76 0.99 4.49 -12.30
C THR A 76 0.99 4.16 -10.81
N ASN A 77 1.70 4.95 -9.99
CA ASN A 77 1.75 4.83 -8.54
C ASN A 77 0.51 5.37 -7.82
N LEU A 78 -0.34 6.14 -8.50
CA LEU A 78 -1.48 6.83 -7.89
C LEU A 78 -2.81 6.13 -8.14
N ALA A 79 -3.70 6.24 -7.16
CA ALA A 79 -5.10 5.87 -7.26
C ALA A 79 -6.00 7.02 -6.79
N MET A 80 -7.23 7.03 -7.29
CA MET A 80 -8.28 7.92 -6.79
C MET A 80 -9.13 7.18 -5.77
N VAL A 81 -9.43 7.88 -4.68
CA VAL A 81 -10.39 7.44 -3.66
C VAL A 81 -11.47 8.47 -3.47
N CYS A 82 -12.66 7.98 -3.18
CA CYS A 82 -13.83 8.77 -2.84
C CYS A 82 -14.16 8.56 -1.38
N GLU A 83 -14.35 9.65 -0.63
CA GLU A 83 -14.75 9.57 0.76
C GLU A 83 -16.22 9.19 0.88
N THR A 84 -16.47 7.94 1.22
CA THR A 84 -17.80 7.38 1.40
C THR A 84 -17.81 6.41 2.57
N LYS A 85 -18.73 6.59 3.51
CA LYS A 85 -18.94 5.62 4.58
C LYS A 85 -19.44 4.29 3.99
N ASN A 86 -18.58 3.27 3.96
CA ASN A 86 -18.85 1.97 3.32
C ASN A 86 -20.11 1.27 3.82
N TRP A 87 -20.41 1.39 5.12
CA TRP A 87 -21.35 0.49 5.81
C TRP A 87 -22.84 0.76 5.55
N GLU A 88 -23.21 1.70 4.67
CA GLU A 88 -24.62 2.10 4.48
C GLU A 88 -25.05 2.20 3.00
N ARG A 89 -24.37 1.52 2.07
CA ARG A 89 -24.79 1.53 0.66
C ARG A 89 -25.89 0.50 0.42
N SER A 90 -27.14 0.97 0.41
CA SER A 90 -28.27 0.26 -0.21
C SER A 90 -28.66 0.95 -1.51
N GLU A 91 -29.10 0.18 -2.51
CA GLU A 91 -29.58 0.70 -3.79
C GLU A 91 -30.62 1.82 -3.59
N GLY A 92 -30.45 2.95 -4.30
CA GLY A 92 -31.39 4.07 -4.29
C GLY A 92 -31.19 5.13 -3.20
N THR A 93 -30.20 5.00 -2.32
CA THR A 93 -29.90 6.05 -1.32
C THR A 93 -29.10 7.22 -1.92
N ILE A 94 -29.75 8.38 -2.08
CA ILE A 94 -29.06 9.61 -2.49
C ILE A 94 -28.18 10.10 -1.34
N ARG A 95 -26.87 10.09 -1.54
CA ARG A 95 -25.87 10.54 -0.55
C ARG A 95 -25.57 12.02 -0.67
N ARG A 96 -25.48 12.69 0.47
CA ARG A 96 -24.85 14.02 0.56
C ARG A 96 -23.36 13.83 0.81
N TRP A 97 -22.59 13.94 -0.26
CA TRP A 97 -21.13 13.93 -0.19
C TRP A 97 -20.62 15.05 0.73
N GLN A 98 -19.66 14.72 1.57
CA GLN A 98 -18.99 15.66 2.44
C GLN A 98 -17.54 15.82 1.97
N LYS A 99 -16.92 16.94 2.37
CA LYS A 99 -15.48 17.09 2.25
C LYS A 99 -14.84 16.35 3.42
N PRO A 100 -13.69 15.68 3.23
CA PRO A 100 -13.04 14.97 4.32
C PRO A 100 -12.70 15.94 5.43
N LYS A 101 -13.23 15.63 6.61
CA LYS A 101 -12.93 16.38 7.84
C LYS A 101 -11.64 15.90 8.49
N ASN A 102 -11.27 14.64 8.25
CA ASN A 102 -10.15 13.97 8.87
C ASN A 102 -9.19 13.40 7.81
N GLN A 103 -7.91 13.26 8.17
CA GLN A 103 -6.88 12.64 7.34
C GLN A 103 -6.92 11.10 7.36
N TRP A 104 -7.74 10.50 8.23
CA TRP A 104 -7.78 9.05 8.42
C TRP A 104 -8.69 8.36 7.40
N PRO A 105 -8.28 7.20 6.84
CA PRO A 105 -8.93 6.53 5.71
C PRO A 105 -10.22 5.76 6.08
N GLU A 106 -10.82 6.01 7.23
CA GLU A 106 -12.05 5.33 7.61
C GLU A 106 -13.21 5.78 6.70
N GLY A 107 -13.63 4.89 5.79
CA GLY A 107 -14.68 5.19 4.82
C GLY A 107 -14.16 5.87 3.56
N VAL A 108 -13.09 5.35 2.98
CA VAL A 108 -12.74 5.62 1.58
C VAL A 108 -12.94 4.37 0.73
N ALA A 109 -13.37 4.58 -0.51
CA ALA A 109 -13.45 3.55 -1.52
C ALA A 109 -12.67 3.99 -2.76
N TYR A 110 -11.98 3.08 -3.42
CA TYR A 110 -11.41 3.36 -4.73
C TYR A 110 -12.53 3.82 -5.67
N CYS A 111 -12.25 4.86 -6.46
CA CYS A 111 -13.24 5.35 -7.39
C CYS A 111 -12.70 5.73 -8.75
N HIS A 112 -13.51 5.45 -9.76
CA HIS A 112 -13.20 5.66 -11.17
C HIS A 112 -14.17 6.65 -11.77
N ILE A 113 -13.64 7.65 -12.47
CA ILE A 113 -14.45 8.70 -13.05
C ILE A 113 -15.07 8.18 -14.36
N LEU A 114 -16.33 7.79 -14.33
CA LEU A 114 -17.08 7.35 -15.52
C LEU A 114 -17.54 8.52 -16.38
N GLY A 115 -17.72 9.70 -15.77
CA GLY A 115 -18.20 10.87 -16.46
C GLY A 115 -18.23 12.09 -15.56
N ARG A 116 -18.45 13.26 -16.15
CA ARG A 116 -18.58 14.52 -15.43
C ARG A 116 -19.62 15.42 -16.08
N GLU A 117 -20.35 16.15 -15.25
CA GLU A 117 -21.34 17.13 -15.68
C GLU A 117 -20.97 18.50 -15.12
N ARG A 118 -20.99 19.51 -15.99
CA ARG A 118 -20.72 20.89 -15.60
C ARG A 118 -21.98 21.52 -15.00
N LYS A 119 -21.94 21.89 -13.72
CA LYS A 119 -22.99 22.64 -13.05
C LYS A 119 -22.67 24.14 -13.05
N LYS A 120 -23.62 24.93 -13.56
CA LYS A 120 -23.57 26.38 -13.42
C LYS A 120 -23.81 26.72 -11.94
N LYS A 121 -22.82 27.31 -11.26
CA LYS A 121 -23.03 27.81 -9.89
C LYS A 121 -24.11 28.88 -9.89
N SER A 122 -24.86 28.95 -8.79
CA SER A 122 -25.84 30.03 -8.61
C SER A 122 -25.13 31.39 -8.62
N ARG A 123 -25.77 32.40 -9.24
CA ARG A 123 -25.22 33.77 -9.40
C ARG A 123 -24.69 34.43 -8.12
N ARG A 124 -25.02 33.92 -6.93
CA ARG A 124 -24.57 34.46 -5.65
C ARG A 124 -23.16 34.02 -5.22
N SER A 125 -22.59 32.96 -5.81
CA SER A 125 -21.33 32.39 -5.31
C SER A 125 -20.06 32.99 -5.95
N GLY A 126 -20.19 33.78 -7.04
CA GLY A 126 -19.07 34.53 -7.64
C GLY A 126 -17.83 33.69 -8.05
N SER A 127 -17.96 32.37 -8.14
CA SER A 127 -16.84 31.42 -8.23
C SER A 127 -17.02 30.50 -9.44
N ASP A 128 -15.89 30.00 -9.94
CA ASP A 128 -15.69 29.11 -11.09
C ASP A 128 -16.69 27.96 -11.25
N ASP A 129 -16.82 27.48 -12.48
CA ASP A 129 -17.62 26.31 -12.87
C ASP A 129 -17.36 25.12 -11.94
N GLU A 130 -18.43 24.48 -11.45
CA GLU A 130 -18.32 23.27 -10.61
C GLU A 130 -18.63 22.03 -11.43
N TYR A 131 -17.72 21.06 -11.41
CA TYR A 131 -17.98 19.73 -11.97
C TYR A 131 -18.52 18.81 -10.88
N VAL A 132 -19.58 18.08 -11.22
CA VAL A 132 -19.96 16.87 -10.50
C VAL A 132 -19.59 15.65 -11.33
N TYR A 133 -19.20 14.59 -10.65
CA TYR A 133 -18.66 13.39 -11.26
C TYR A 133 -19.63 12.23 -11.07
N LYS A 134 -19.73 11.43 -12.14
CA LYS A 134 -20.26 10.08 -12.09
C LYS A 134 -19.09 9.15 -11.83
N VAL A 135 -19.10 8.44 -10.71
CA VAL A 135 -18.02 7.56 -10.29
C VAL A 135 -18.50 6.14 -10.10
N ALA A 136 -17.66 5.16 -10.46
CA ALA A 136 -17.79 3.79 -10.03
C ALA A 136 -16.96 3.60 -8.77
N LEU A 137 -17.51 2.92 -7.76
CA LEU A 137 -16.88 2.73 -6.46
C LEU A 137 -16.68 1.25 -6.19
N GLN A 138 -15.45 0.90 -5.80
CA GLN A 138 -15.07 -0.46 -5.44
C GLN A 138 -14.91 -0.58 -3.92
N PHE A 139 -15.68 -1.50 -3.34
CA PHE A 139 -15.54 -1.89 -1.92
C PHE A 139 -14.95 -3.28 -1.73
N ASP A 140 -14.73 -4.02 -2.81
CA ASP A 140 -14.06 -5.31 -2.72
C ASP A 140 -12.57 -5.07 -2.47
N TYR A 141 -12.15 -5.31 -1.23
CA TYR A 141 -10.77 -5.19 -0.78
C TYR A 141 -9.92 -6.41 -1.13
N THR A 142 -10.53 -7.51 -1.59
CA THR A 142 -9.82 -8.76 -1.83
C THR A 142 -9.05 -8.77 -3.15
N ASP A 143 -9.47 -7.94 -4.11
CA ASP A 143 -8.79 -7.75 -5.40
C ASP A 143 -8.29 -6.30 -5.53
N PRO A 144 -7.06 -6.01 -5.05
CA PRO A 144 -6.43 -4.72 -5.25
C PRO A 144 -5.89 -4.54 -6.68
N THR A 145 -5.85 -5.62 -7.48
CA THR A 145 -5.37 -5.59 -8.87
C THR A 145 -6.47 -5.04 -9.77
N PHE A 146 -6.71 -3.73 -9.64
CA PHE A 146 -7.65 -3.02 -10.49
C PHE A 146 -7.04 -2.78 -11.87
N GLY A 147 -7.71 -3.32 -12.90
CA GLY A 147 -7.49 -2.98 -14.30
C GLY A 147 -8.77 -2.39 -14.91
N PRO A 148 -8.68 -1.73 -16.08
CA PRO A 148 -9.85 -1.26 -16.82
C PRO A 148 -10.86 -2.37 -17.20
N ASP A 149 -10.49 -3.63 -16.98
CA ASP A 149 -11.27 -4.83 -17.29
C ASP A 149 -12.07 -5.39 -16.10
N THR A 150 -11.99 -4.78 -14.90
CA THR A 150 -12.80 -5.22 -13.75
C THR A 150 -14.29 -5.04 -14.09
N PRO A 151 -15.13 -6.11 -13.94
CA PRO A 151 -16.54 -6.05 -14.33
C PRO A 151 -17.28 -4.94 -13.59
N MET A 152 -17.95 -4.06 -14.33
CA MET A 152 -18.64 -2.90 -13.77
C MET A 152 -19.87 -3.31 -12.94
N GLU A 153 -20.35 -4.54 -13.10
CA GLU A 153 -21.49 -5.14 -12.40
C GLU A 153 -21.26 -5.28 -10.88
N SER A 154 -20.01 -5.29 -10.42
CA SER A 154 -19.68 -5.35 -8.98
C SER A 154 -19.52 -3.97 -8.33
N MET A 155 -19.61 -2.89 -9.10
CA MET A 155 -19.31 -1.53 -8.64
C MET A 155 -20.56 -0.72 -8.33
N TYR A 156 -20.47 0.09 -7.26
CA TYR A 156 -21.54 1.04 -6.93
C TYR A 156 -21.37 2.33 -7.75
N ILE A 157 -22.42 2.78 -8.42
CA ILE A 157 -22.37 3.99 -9.25
C ILE A 157 -23.02 5.17 -8.52
N ASP A 158 -22.26 6.23 -8.28
CA ASP A 158 -22.76 7.50 -7.76
C ASP A 158 -22.62 8.59 -8.82
N THR A 159 -23.68 9.36 -9.09
CA THR A 159 -23.75 10.30 -10.24
C THR A 159 -23.51 11.77 -9.87
N THR A 160 -23.39 12.09 -8.58
CA THR A 160 -23.37 13.49 -8.10
C THR A 160 -22.22 13.77 -7.13
N VAL A 161 -21.06 13.15 -7.38
CA VAL A 161 -19.88 13.27 -6.52
C VAL A 161 -19.18 14.60 -6.77
N PRO A 162 -19.00 15.48 -5.77
CA PRO A 162 -18.25 16.72 -5.95
C PRO A 162 -16.75 16.46 -6.04
N ARG A 163 -15.99 17.34 -6.74
CA ARG A 163 -14.51 17.27 -6.81
C ARG A 163 -13.85 17.13 -5.44
N SER A 164 -14.40 17.81 -4.44
CA SER A 164 -13.87 17.85 -3.07
C SER A 164 -13.99 16.54 -2.28
N ALA A 165 -14.77 15.57 -2.78
CA ALA A 165 -14.90 14.25 -2.16
C ALA A 165 -13.94 13.22 -2.77
N ILE A 166 -13.13 13.62 -3.75
CA ILE A 166 -12.22 12.76 -4.50
C ILE A 166 -10.78 13.18 -4.19
N SER A 167 -9.97 12.24 -3.73
CA SER A 167 -8.57 12.46 -3.35
C SER A 167 -7.65 11.48 -4.06
N TRP A 168 -6.37 11.84 -4.13
CA TRP A 168 -5.30 10.97 -4.59
C TRP A 168 -4.68 10.24 -3.40
N ILE A 169 -4.30 8.99 -3.60
CA ILE A 169 -3.48 8.21 -2.67
C ILE A 169 -2.46 7.39 -3.46
N ASP A 170 -1.42 6.93 -2.78
CA ASP A 170 -0.57 5.88 -3.32
C ASP A 170 -1.35 4.58 -3.48
N LYS A 171 -1.10 3.87 -4.57
CA LYS A 171 -1.50 2.47 -4.71
C LYS A 171 -0.81 1.63 -3.62
N PRO A 172 -1.43 0.50 -3.22
CA PRO A 172 -0.79 -0.43 -2.30
C PRO A 172 0.61 -0.80 -2.79
N LEU A 173 1.58 -0.75 -1.88
CA LEU A 173 2.99 -1.07 -2.15
C LEU A 173 3.72 -0.13 -3.13
N ALA A 174 3.12 1.00 -3.53
CA ALA A 174 3.74 1.93 -4.45
C ALA A 174 4.58 3.02 -3.75
N SER A 175 4.30 3.33 -2.48
CA SER A 175 5.01 4.39 -1.76
C SER A 175 6.46 4.03 -1.40
N ASP A 176 7.28 5.04 -1.12
CA ASP A 176 8.71 4.90 -0.84
C ASP A 176 9.03 3.90 0.28
N MET A 177 8.17 3.81 1.31
CA MET A 177 8.34 2.86 2.41
C MET A 177 8.29 1.39 1.97
N HIS A 178 7.75 1.11 0.78
CA HIS A 178 7.63 -0.23 0.20
C HIS A 178 8.72 -0.55 -0.82
N LEU A 179 9.58 0.41 -1.19
CA LEU A 179 10.70 0.17 -2.09
C LEU A 179 11.60 -0.94 -1.52
N ARG A 180 12.07 -1.85 -2.37
CA ARG A 180 12.93 -2.96 -1.93
C ARG A 180 14.22 -2.44 -1.30
N ASN A 181 14.77 -1.38 -1.88
CA ASN A 181 15.94 -0.66 -1.40
C ASN A 181 15.59 0.49 -0.44
N ALA A 182 14.38 0.58 0.13
CA ALA A 182 14.13 1.54 1.19
C ALA A 182 14.98 1.22 2.42
N PHE A 183 15.51 2.25 3.09
CA PHE A 183 16.23 2.08 4.34
C PHE A 183 15.31 1.47 5.40
N ARG A 184 15.72 0.33 5.95
CA ARG A 184 15.05 -0.33 7.08
C ARG A 184 16.15 -0.85 8.00
N HIS A 185 16.21 -0.30 9.21
CA HIS A 185 17.14 -0.77 10.22
C HIS A 185 16.42 -0.83 11.57
N PRO A 186 16.45 -1.98 12.28
CA PRO A 186 15.88 -2.05 13.61
C PRO A 186 16.60 -1.06 14.53
N ILE A 187 15.84 -0.36 15.36
CA ILE A 187 16.39 0.38 16.48
C ILE A 187 16.48 -0.62 17.62
N VAL A 188 17.70 -1.07 17.92
CA VAL A 188 17.95 -2.08 18.95
C VAL A 188 18.05 -1.38 20.30
N MET A 189 17.31 -1.89 21.28
CA MET A 189 17.48 -1.52 22.67
C MET A 189 18.56 -2.45 23.27
N PRO A 190 19.65 -1.92 23.84
CA PRO A 190 20.62 -2.73 24.57
C PRO A 190 19.93 -3.66 25.58
N ASP A 191 20.36 -4.93 25.68
CA ASP A 191 19.77 -5.93 26.58
C ASP A 191 19.73 -5.47 28.04
N GLU A 192 20.70 -4.65 28.44
CA GLU A 192 20.80 -4.02 29.77
C GLU A 192 19.69 -2.99 30.06
N LEU A 193 19.03 -2.45 29.04
CA LEU A 193 17.86 -1.57 29.18
C LEU A 193 16.54 -2.35 29.18
N VAL A 194 16.56 -3.63 28.79
CA VAL A 194 15.36 -4.48 28.78
C VAL A 194 15.17 -5.09 30.17
N PRO A 195 14.07 -4.82 30.89
CA PRO A 195 13.85 -5.38 32.22
C PRO A 195 13.86 -6.92 32.21
N ASP A 196 14.55 -7.52 33.19
CA ASP A 196 14.64 -8.97 33.38
C ASP A 196 13.29 -9.70 33.30
N ILE A 197 12.22 -9.06 33.78
CA ILE A 197 10.87 -9.64 33.79
C ILE A 197 10.29 -9.83 32.38
N TRP A 198 10.72 -9.03 31.40
CA TRP A 198 10.32 -9.17 30.00
C TRP A 198 11.13 -10.27 29.29
N LEU A 199 12.42 -10.39 29.62
CA LEU A 199 13.27 -11.45 29.10
C LEU A 199 12.83 -12.84 29.58
N ARG A 200 12.25 -12.93 30.79
CA ARG A 200 11.82 -14.19 31.42
C ARG A 200 10.37 -14.60 31.08
N GLY A 201 9.63 -13.78 30.33
CA GLY A 201 8.19 -13.92 30.09
C GLY A 201 7.74 -15.07 29.20
N SER A 202 8.65 -15.78 28.53
CA SER A 202 8.34 -16.86 27.58
C SER A 202 8.59 -18.28 28.12
N ALA A 203 9.33 -18.46 29.23
CA ALA A 203 9.61 -19.80 29.77
C ALA A 203 8.53 -20.34 30.72
N ALA A 204 7.60 -19.50 31.20
CA ALA A 204 6.57 -19.91 32.15
C ALA A 204 5.20 -20.23 31.49
N ASN A 205 5.07 -20.01 30.18
CA ASN A 205 3.86 -20.31 29.41
C ASN A 205 4.07 -21.42 28.37
N ASP A 206 5.09 -22.27 28.54
CA ASP A 206 5.10 -23.63 27.99
C ASP A 206 4.04 -24.49 28.70
N LEU A 207 2.78 -24.05 28.64
CA LEU A 207 1.65 -24.96 28.65
C LEU A 207 1.69 -25.66 27.29
N VAL A 208 2.39 -26.79 27.28
CA VAL A 208 2.10 -28.00 26.51
C VAL A 208 0.91 -27.80 25.56
N TYR A 209 1.19 -27.40 24.33
CA TYR A 209 0.31 -27.75 23.22
C TYR A 209 0.48 -29.27 23.03
N ASP A 210 -0.31 -30.05 23.77
CA ASP A 210 -0.53 -31.46 23.45
C ASP A 210 -1.13 -31.46 22.05
N ASN A 211 -0.28 -31.76 21.07
CA ASN A 211 -0.70 -32.05 19.71
C ASN A 211 -0.88 -33.57 19.65
N PRO A 212 -2.12 -34.10 19.79
CA PRO A 212 -2.32 -35.54 19.71
C PRO A 212 -2.03 -35.99 18.27
N GLU A 213 -0.93 -36.74 18.14
CA GLU A 213 -0.72 -37.81 17.17
C GLU A 213 -1.17 -37.54 15.73
N VAL A 214 -0.25 -37.00 14.93
CA VAL A 214 -0.16 -37.39 13.52
C VAL A 214 0.77 -38.60 13.47
N GLU A 215 0.20 -39.80 13.57
CA GLU A 215 0.91 -41.04 13.27
C GLU A 215 1.44 -40.97 11.83
N SER A 216 2.77 -40.92 11.67
CA SER A 216 3.41 -41.08 10.38
C SER A 216 3.33 -42.56 9.97
N SER A 217 2.34 -42.92 9.16
CA SER A 217 2.34 -44.18 8.45
C SER A 217 3.38 -44.12 7.31
N THR A 218 4.56 -44.64 7.55
CA THR A 218 5.50 -45.03 6.50
C THR A 218 4.93 -46.23 5.76
N ASN A 219 4.41 -46.02 4.54
CA ASN A 219 4.23 -47.11 3.58
C ASN A 219 5.39 -47.08 2.58
N GLU A 220 6.36 -47.95 2.84
CA GLU A 220 7.19 -48.54 1.80
C GLU A 220 6.29 -49.36 0.87
N THR A 221 6.26 -49.02 -0.41
CA THR A 221 5.98 -50.00 -1.46
C THR A 221 6.68 -49.59 -2.75
N ASP A 222 7.88 -50.16 -2.91
CA ASP A 222 8.32 -50.89 -4.09
C ASP A 222 7.78 -50.43 -5.46
N ARG A 223 8.65 -49.80 -6.24
CA ARG A 223 8.64 -49.92 -7.71
C ARG A 223 10.05 -49.77 -8.26
N SER A 224 10.67 -50.91 -8.44
CA SER A 224 11.79 -51.14 -9.35
C SER A 224 11.36 -50.99 -10.83
N VAL A 225 12.38 -50.82 -11.68
CA VAL A 225 12.43 -50.96 -13.15
C VAL A 225 12.34 -49.66 -13.98
N VAL A 226 13.52 -49.05 -14.21
CA VAL A 226 13.95 -48.45 -15.51
C VAL A 226 15.47 -48.69 -15.53
N GLY A 227 16.07 -49.50 -16.41
CA GLY A 227 15.91 -49.48 -17.86
C GLY A 227 17.07 -48.65 -18.44
N GLU A 228 18.24 -49.28 -18.54
CA GLU A 228 19.44 -48.82 -19.25
C GLU A 228 19.17 -48.63 -20.75
N GLU A 229 20.12 -47.98 -21.45
CA GLU A 229 20.15 -47.64 -22.90
C GLU A 229 19.46 -46.30 -23.24
N ASP A 230 20.01 -45.38 -24.03
CA ASP A 230 21.09 -45.50 -25.00
C ASP A 230 21.67 -44.10 -25.30
N SER A 231 22.99 -44.03 -25.38
CA SER A 231 23.75 -42.86 -25.80
C SER A 231 24.03 -42.99 -27.29
N LYS A 232 23.51 -42.08 -28.13
CA LYS A 232 24.01 -41.83 -29.49
C LYS A 232 23.48 -40.52 -30.08
N ARG A 233 24.41 -39.58 -30.27
CA ARG A 233 24.81 -38.99 -31.56
C ARG A 233 23.69 -38.43 -32.45
N LEU A 234 23.79 -37.12 -32.76
CA LEU A 234 23.74 -36.59 -34.13
C LEU A 234 24.32 -35.16 -34.16
N GLU A 235 25.48 -35.04 -34.81
CA GLU A 235 26.01 -33.83 -35.44
C GLU A 235 25.37 -33.66 -36.83
N GLY A 236 25.41 -32.44 -37.38
CA GLY A 236 25.16 -32.10 -38.80
C GLY A 236 23.96 -31.17 -38.98
N GLU A 237 24.16 -29.85 -39.16
CA GLU A 237 24.40 -29.14 -40.44
C GLU A 237 23.12 -28.94 -41.27
N ASP A 238 22.62 -27.69 -41.40
CA ASP A 238 22.81 -26.83 -42.58
C ASP A 238 21.75 -25.71 -42.77
N GLU A 239 22.30 -24.53 -43.08
CA GLU A 239 21.90 -23.46 -44.00
C GLU A 239 20.43 -23.10 -44.31
N THR A 240 20.11 -21.81 -44.20
CA THR A 240 19.61 -20.88 -45.26
C THR A 240 19.39 -19.51 -44.57
N GLY A 241 19.84 -18.34 -45.03
CA GLY A 241 20.11 -17.89 -46.38
C GLY A 241 18.86 -17.20 -46.94
N THR A 242 18.66 -15.90 -46.70
CA THR A 242 17.99 -14.99 -47.65
C THR A 242 18.21 -13.51 -47.31
N GLU A 243 18.41 -12.78 -48.40
CA GLU A 243 18.72 -11.36 -48.63
C GLU A 243 17.91 -10.30 -47.88
#